data_AF-A0A2S9GQZ6-F1
#
_entry.id   AF-A0A2S9GQZ6-F1
#
_cell.length_a   1.000
_cell.length_b   1.000
_cell.length_c   1.000
_cell.angle_alpha   90.00
_cell.angle_beta   90.00
_cell.angle_gamma   90.00
#
_symmetry.space_group_name_H-M   'P 1'
#
loop_
_entity.id
_entity.type
_entity.pdbx_description
1 polymer ?
#
loop_
_entity_poly.entity_id
_entity_poly.type
_entity_poly.pdbx_seq_one_letter_code
_entity_poly.pdbx_strand_id
1 'polypeptide(L)' 'AERGLRRMLTEGGPGILGLFTEQDLLDELCVTVSPVLVGGNAGRIVSGPGDVRSAMALRHALADEAGYLY' A
#
# COMPACT_ATOMS: atom_id res chain seq x y z
N ALA A 1 11.26 -15.60 -12.74
CA ALA A 1 12.63 -15.66 -12.20
C ALA A 1 13.73 -15.44 -13.25
N GLU A 2 13.50 -15.81 -14.51
CA GLU A 2 14.49 -15.82 -15.61
C GLU A 2 15.21 -14.47 -15.86
N ARG A 3 14.55 -13.34 -15.57
CA ARG A 3 15.15 -11.99 -15.72
C ARG A 3 15.96 -11.52 -14.51
N GLY A 4 16.02 -12.29 -13.43
CA GLY A 4 16.78 -11.94 -12.21
C GLY A 4 16.19 -10.79 -11.37
N LEU A 5 15.04 -10.23 -11.75
CA LEU A 5 14.36 -9.13 -11.04
C LEU A 5 13.62 -9.68 -9.81
N ARG A 6 14.32 -9.72 -8.67
CA ARG A 6 13.79 -10.28 -7.40
C ARG A 6 13.39 -9.24 -6.36
N ARG A 7 13.66 -7.96 -6.62
CA ARG A 7 13.29 -6.83 -5.76
C ARG A 7 12.37 -5.94 -6.57
N MET A 8 11.08 -6.03 -6.30
CA MET A 8 10.06 -5.29 -7.03
C MET A 8 9.45 -4.23 -6.12
N LEU A 9 9.22 -3.07 -6.69
CA LEU A 9 8.46 -1.99 -6.09
C LEU A 9 7.29 -1.69 -7.01
N THR A 10 6.11 -1.51 -6.43
CA THR A 10 4.93 -0.99 -7.13
C THR A 10 4.43 0.25 -6.40
N GLU A 11 4.13 1.30 -7.15
CA GLU A 11 3.53 2.53 -6.63
C GLU A 11 2.01 2.57 -6.91
N GLY A 12 1.43 1.42 -7.27
CA GLY A 12 0.05 1.29 -7.71
C GLY A 12 -0.09 1.37 -9.25
N GLY A 13 -1.18 1.89 -9.81
CA GLY A 13 -2.31 2.57 -9.13
C GLY A 13 -3.26 1.65 -8.36
N PRO A 14 -4.40 2.17 -7.86
CA PRO A 14 -5.29 1.44 -6.95
C PRO A 14 -5.77 0.07 -7.43
N GLY A 15 -5.97 -0.12 -8.74
CA GLY A 15 -6.32 -1.42 -9.31
C GLY A 15 -5.17 -2.43 -9.28
N ILE A 16 -3.93 -2.00 -9.49
CA ILE A 16 -2.75 -2.87 -9.43
C ILE A 16 -2.51 -3.33 -7.98
N LEU A 17 -2.57 -2.39 -7.01
CA LEU A 17 -2.44 -2.76 -5.61
C LEU A 17 -3.61 -3.66 -5.15
N GLY A 18 -4.82 -3.44 -5.69
CA GLY A 18 -5.96 -4.34 -5.50
C GLY A 18 -5.69 -5.75 -5.99
N LEU A 19 -5.16 -5.92 -7.20
CA LEU A 19 -4.82 -7.23 -7.76
C LEU A 19 -3.77 -7.96 -6.90
N PHE A 20 -2.70 -7.28 -6.46
CA PHE A 20 -1.70 -7.91 -5.59
C PHE A 20 -2.28 -8.33 -4.24
N THR A 21 -3.15 -7.51 -3.66
CA THR A 21 -3.80 -7.82 -2.39
C THR A 21 -4.76 -9.00 -2.52
N GLU A 22 -5.59 -9.01 -3.58
CA GLU A 22 -6.56 -10.09 -3.86
C GLU A 22 -5.89 -11.43 -4.13
N GLN A 23 -4.71 -11.42 -4.75
CA GLN A 23 -3.94 -12.63 -5.08
C GLN A 23 -2.94 -13.04 -3.99
N ASP A 24 -2.90 -12.34 -2.85
CA ASP A 24 -1.94 -12.57 -1.75
C ASP A 24 -0.47 -12.54 -2.20
N LEU A 25 -0.14 -11.58 -3.08
CA LEU A 25 1.19 -11.40 -3.66
C LEU A 25 1.92 -10.17 -3.12
N LEU A 26 1.33 -9.46 -2.15
CA LEU A 26 1.92 -8.29 -1.53
C LEU A 26 2.70 -8.68 -0.26
N ASP A 27 4.03 -8.72 -0.37
CA ASP A 27 4.89 -9.10 0.77
C ASP A 27 5.00 -8.01 1.84
N GLU A 28 5.06 -6.74 1.44
CA GLU A 28 5.30 -5.58 2.30
C GLU A 28 4.56 -4.35 1.76
N LEU A 29 4.08 -3.49 2.67
CA LEU A 29 3.45 -2.22 2.34
C LEU A 29 4.12 -1.10 3.15
N CYS A 30 4.85 -0.23 2.47
CA CYS A 30 5.27 1.06 3.01
C CYS A 30 4.15 2.06 2.76
N VAL A 31 3.59 2.63 3.83
CA VAL A 31 2.44 3.54 3.74
C VAL A 31 2.77 4.88 4.40
N THR A 32 2.67 5.95 3.62
CA THR A 32 2.78 7.30 4.17
C THR A 32 1.41 7.85 4.55
N VAL A 33 1.25 8.26 5.80
CA VAL A 33 0.03 8.90 6.30
C VAL A 33 0.27 10.40 6.43
N SER A 34 -0.48 11.18 5.65
CA SER A 34 -0.47 12.64 5.71
C SER A 34 -1.43 13.15 6.79
N PRO A 35 -1.07 14.18 7.58
CA PRO A 35 -1.95 14.78 8.58
C PRO A 35 -3.00 15.71 7.95
N VAL A 36 -3.74 15.22 6.94
CA VAL A 36 -4.70 16.00 6.13
C VAL A 36 -6.01 15.23 5.97
N LEU A 37 -7.13 15.92 6.19
CA LEU A 37 -8.46 15.43 5.87
C LEU A 37 -8.89 15.93 4.48
N VAL A 38 -9.26 15.00 3.59
CA VAL A 38 -9.58 15.31 2.18
C VAL A 38 -11.08 15.21 1.83
N GLY A 39 -11.93 14.80 2.78
CA GLY A 39 -13.37 14.57 2.53
C GLY A 39 -13.63 13.26 1.79
N GLY A 40 -14.83 13.11 1.21
CA GLY A 40 -15.36 11.80 0.76
C GLY A 40 -15.10 11.40 -0.69
N ASN A 41 -14.68 12.32 -1.56
CA ASN A 41 -14.55 12.02 -3.00
C ASN A 41 -13.21 11.37 -3.37
N ALA A 42 -12.20 11.48 -2.50
CA ALA A 42 -10.90 10.89 -2.76
C ALA A 42 -10.99 9.36 -2.79
N GLY A 43 -10.38 8.76 -3.81
CA GLY A 43 -10.25 7.30 -3.88
C GLY A 43 -9.34 6.76 -2.79
N ARG A 44 -9.45 5.45 -2.53
CA ARG A 44 -8.49 4.72 -1.68
C ARG A 44 -7.24 4.36 -2.48
N ILE A 45 -6.18 3.99 -1.77
CA ILE A 45 -4.96 3.42 -2.39
C ILE A 45 -5.21 2.04 -3.03
N VAL A 46 -6.33 1.39 -2.72
CA VAL A 46 -6.76 0.10 -3.29
C VAL A 46 -8.17 0.22 -3.86
N SER A 47 -8.37 -0.30 -5.06
CA SER A 47 -9.68 -0.44 -5.71
C SER A 47 -9.81 -1.81 -6.38
N GLY A 48 -11.04 -2.29 -6.56
CA GLY A 48 -11.32 -3.57 -7.20
C GLY A 48 -12.46 -4.30 -6.48
N PRO A 49 -12.92 -5.43 -7.03
CA PRO A 49 -14.00 -6.22 -6.42
C PRO A 49 -13.52 -7.09 -5.25
N GLY A 50 -12.21 -7.30 -5.11
CA GLY A 50 -11.64 -8.15 -4.07
C GLY A 50 -11.96 -7.67 -2.65
N ASP A 51 -12.46 -8.59 -1.84
CA ASP A 51 -12.70 -8.41 -0.41
C ASP A 51 -11.88 -9.46 0.35
N VAL A 52 -10.80 -9.00 0.99
CA VAL A 52 -9.81 -9.87 1.62
C VAL A 52 -9.40 -9.31 2.98
N ARG A 53 -9.00 -10.21 3.87
CA ARG A 53 -8.47 -9.87 5.19
C ARG A 53 -7.06 -10.43 5.35
N SER A 54 -6.08 -9.69 4.87
CA SER A 54 -4.66 -10.03 5.02
C SER A 54 -4.08 -9.39 6.27
N ALA A 55 -3.48 -10.19 7.15
CA ALA A 55 -2.82 -9.69 8.35
C ALA A 55 -1.41 -9.16 8.00
N MET A 56 -1.04 -8.00 8.52
CA MET A 56 0.29 -7.43 8.38
C MET A 56 0.89 -7.12 9.75
N ALA A 57 2.22 -7.15 9.85
CA ALA A 57 2.96 -6.79 11.05
C ALA A 57 3.64 -5.43 10.86
N LEU A 58 3.44 -4.50 11.79
CA LEU A 58 4.15 -3.22 11.80
C LEU A 58 5.64 -3.45 12.02
N ARG A 59 6.48 -3.04 11.07
CA ARG A 59 7.94 -3.19 11.17
C ARG A 59 8.62 -1.95 11.76
N HIS A 60 8.16 -0.77 11.38
CA HIS A 60 8.61 0.52 11.88
C HIS A 60 7.50 1.55 11.69
N ALA A 61 7.59 2.65 12.44
CA ALA A 61 6.83 3.87 12.21
C ALA A 61 7.79 5.03 12.40
N LEU A 62 8.01 5.79 11.33
CA LEU A 62 8.88 6.97 11.35
C LEU A 62 7.99 8.22 11.30
N ALA A 63 8.42 9.30 11.93
CA ALA A 63 7.71 10.57 11.92
C ALA A 63 8.67 11.72 11.61
N ASP A 64 8.14 12.78 11.00
CA ASP A 64 8.87 14.02 10.76
C ASP A 64 8.27 15.22 11.52
N GLU A 65 8.94 16.37 11.43
CA GLU A 65 8.49 17.62 12.07
C GLU A 65 7.20 18.19 11.44
N ALA A 66 6.85 17.76 10.22
CA ALA A 66 5.63 18.15 9.53
C ALA A 66 4.41 17.29 9.93
N GLY A 67 4.63 16.23 10.72
CA GLY A 67 3.59 15.35 11.24
C GLY A 67 3.17 14.22 10.30
N TYR A 68 3.98 13.90 9.28
CA TYR A 68 3.78 12.70 8.47
C TYR A 68 4.21 11.45 9.23
N LEU A 69 3.57 10.32 8.93
CA LEU A 69 4.04 9.00 9.33
C LEU A 69 4.49 8.21 8.09
N TYR A 70 5.59 7.49 8.20
CA TYR A 70 6.16 6.61 7.18
C TYR A 70 6.34 5.18 7.70
#